data_AF-A0A257A960-F1
#
_entry.id   AF-A0A257A960-F1
#
_cell.length_a   1.000
_cell.length_b   1.000
_cell.length_c   1.000
_cell.angle_alpha   90.00
_cell.angle_beta   90.00
_cell.angle_gamma   90.00
#
_symmetry.space_group_name_H-M   'P 1'
#
loop_
_entity.id
_entity.type
_entity.pdbx_description
1 polymer ?
#
loop_
_entity_poly.entity_id
_entity_poly.type
_entity_poly.pdbx_seq_one_letter_code
_entity_poly.pdbx_strand_id
1 'polypeptide(L)'
;MPPSLYNEWWKRHAIRDVEPNVAAMYLTSKEVYDFLGKIGLDKPGERESIITVAGQFDIGVPWDRAFVGAARAGRIMGTPVDASYWISRSAFYPAVIFANPALNENGITLINGSKSTRTATGLLRILKPSQDEKFTYPILNSFMTYCYRFNERASSYWGFNYTTASGITPFDQPSMNPIDNNVLAKYGKYGSYWPDLTEPEVIPFYLRKSGYEIAFTTNFTATMDDLNRGVIAWFETTHGWHRNSGSIAFWNPYGAPGFAGINISLPTVEPNPWRGYEIYLPGWLDGSTEEPDVLSQSKKLGIDIVPAKLSDLPMSKYLPIIRKTGYDGVVITVLFGRLRTKDYTGYEIDEALDNIHSCGFNAGSCLISNTYLHLTLIRHGSVYQVIDPWETSWYAAFATEMFARDLALGKTVGEAFTNSILHTGVGFITKQWWWDIKENLCYFGDPDLRMWSPTYNWEKPESMAKGMVDGHAPFGATEYPHEAKKGEYSLYVLGTIIILFAVAGGYFGIKYKKWRIWKAKH
;
A
#
# COMPACT_ATOMS: atom_id res chain seq x y z
N MET A 1 5.88 24.53 -21.24
CA MET A 1 4.56 23.88 -21.32
C MET A 1 3.99 23.87 -19.91
N PRO A 2 2.87 24.56 -19.64
CA PRO A 2 2.57 24.89 -18.26
C PRO A 2 2.08 23.64 -17.49
N PRO A 3 2.38 23.54 -16.18
CA PRO A 3 1.76 22.59 -15.25
C PRO A 3 0.23 22.53 -15.34
N SER A 4 -0.39 23.56 -15.92
CA SER A 4 -1.82 23.60 -16.23
C SER A 4 -2.29 22.41 -17.06
N LEU A 5 -1.50 21.84 -17.98
CA LEU A 5 -1.96 20.68 -18.75
C LEU A 5 -2.15 19.45 -17.84
N TYR A 6 -1.22 19.21 -16.92
CA TYR A 6 -1.28 18.14 -15.93
C TYR A 6 -2.46 18.30 -14.99
N ASN A 7 -2.62 19.51 -14.49
CA ASN A 7 -3.64 19.82 -13.51
C ASN A 7 -5.02 19.80 -14.14
N GLU A 8 -5.19 20.37 -15.34
CA GLU A 8 -6.46 20.34 -16.05
C GLU A 8 -6.81 18.93 -16.55
N TRP A 9 -5.83 18.13 -16.96
CA TRP A 9 -6.05 16.72 -17.25
C TRP A 9 -6.51 15.98 -16.00
N TRP A 10 -5.79 16.11 -14.88
CA TRP A 10 -6.14 15.44 -13.64
C TRP A 10 -7.49 15.86 -13.09
N LYS A 11 -7.85 17.15 -13.16
CA LYS A 11 -9.18 17.63 -12.76
C LYS A 11 -10.31 17.00 -13.58
N ARG A 12 -10.11 16.82 -14.90
CA ARG A 12 -11.09 16.18 -15.79
C ARG A 12 -11.17 14.67 -15.57
N HIS A 13 -10.04 14.05 -15.29
CA HIS A 13 -9.89 12.60 -15.14
C HIS A 13 -9.68 12.18 -13.68
N ALA A 14 -10.21 12.96 -12.73
CA ALA A 14 -10.12 12.67 -11.29
C ALA A 14 -10.87 11.38 -10.90
N ILE A 15 -11.81 10.96 -11.77
CA ILE A 15 -12.48 9.67 -11.73
C ILE A 15 -11.63 8.50 -12.27
N ARG A 16 -10.41 8.80 -12.74
CA ARG A 16 -9.38 7.86 -13.23
C ARG A 16 -9.88 6.96 -14.35
N ASP A 17 -10.65 7.55 -15.25
CA ASP A 17 -11.18 6.94 -16.46
C ASP A 17 -10.14 6.80 -17.57
N VAL A 18 -9.01 7.53 -17.47
CA VAL A 18 -7.96 7.58 -18.49
C VAL A 18 -6.57 7.62 -17.84
N GLU A 19 -5.59 6.97 -18.45
CA GLU A 19 -4.17 7.02 -18.06
C GLU A 19 -3.52 8.36 -18.44
N PRO A 20 -2.50 8.82 -17.68
CA PRO A 20 -1.80 10.04 -18.02
C PRO A 20 -1.11 9.96 -19.39
N ASN A 21 -1.16 11.06 -20.12
CA ASN A 21 -0.54 11.14 -21.44
C ASN A 21 1.00 11.09 -21.33
N VAL A 22 1.61 10.07 -21.95
CA VAL A 22 3.07 9.83 -21.94
C VAL A 22 3.87 11.01 -22.50
N ALA A 23 3.39 11.66 -23.58
CA ALA A 23 4.08 12.79 -24.17
C ALA A 23 4.06 14.01 -23.24
N ALA A 24 2.94 14.26 -22.56
CA ALA A 24 2.88 15.28 -21.52
C ALA A 24 3.90 14.99 -20.41
N MET A 25 4.08 13.70 -20.03
CA MET A 25 4.91 13.32 -18.87
C MET A 25 6.35 13.60 -19.19
N TYR A 26 6.76 13.18 -20.38
CA TYR A 26 8.06 13.49 -20.96
C TYR A 26 8.34 14.99 -21.05
N LEU A 27 7.43 15.76 -21.65
CA LEU A 27 7.67 17.18 -21.95
C LEU A 27 7.75 18.02 -20.67
N THR A 28 6.88 17.73 -19.71
CA THR A 28 6.87 18.46 -18.43
C THR A 28 8.07 18.11 -17.58
N SER A 29 8.40 16.82 -17.43
CA SER A 29 9.55 16.44 -16.62
C SER A 29 10.86 16.93 -17.22
N LYS A 30 10.98 16.93 -18.56
CA LYS A 30 12.11 17.53 -19.25
C LYS A 30 12.27 19.03 -18.95
N GLU A 31 11.20 19.81 -19.02
CA GLU A 31 11.27 21.25 -18.76
C GLU A 31 11.63 21.58 -17.31
N VAL A 32 11.15 20.76 -16.37
CA VAL A 32 11.54 20.85 -14.96
C VAL A 32 13.04 20.56 -14.80
N TYR A 33 13.55 19.49 -15.40
CA TYR A 33 14.99 19.18 -15.34
C TYR A 33 15.86 20.22 -16.05
N ASP A 34 15.42 20.77 -17.19
CA ASP A 34 16.09 21.90 -17.84
C ASP A 34 16.15 23.13 -16.91
N PHE A 35 15.13 23.34 -16.07
CA PHE A 35 15.14 24.38 -15.04
C PHE A 35 16.07 24.04 -13.88
N LEU A 36 15.99 22.82 -13.31
CA LEU A 36 16.84 22.36 -12.22
C LEU A 36 18.32 22.44 -12.60
N GLY A 37 18.68 22.07 -13.83
CA GLY A 37 20.04 22.22 -14.36
C GLY A 37 20.50 23.67 -14.46
N LYS A 38 19.62 24.60 -14.88
CA LYS A 38 19.95 26.03 -14.93
C LYS A 38 20.24 26.65 -13.57
N ILE A 39 19.60 26.15 -12.50
CA ILE A 39 19.81 26.63 -11.13
C ILE A 39 20.83 25.79 -10.35
N GLY A 40 21.48 24.81 -10.99
CA GLY A 40 22.53 23.98 -10.39
C GLY A 40 22.03 22.95 -9.38
N LEU A 41 20.74 22.58 -9.44
CA LEU A 41 20.16 21.53 -8.60
C LEU A 41 20.18 20.15 -9.27
N ASP A 42 20.25 20.08 -10.61
CA ASP A 42 20.47 18.83 -11.36
C ASP A 42 21.97 18.52 -11.46
N LYS A 43 22.45 17.57 -10.66
CA LYS A 43 23.88 17.22 -10.62
C LYS A 43 24.19 16.02 -11.53
N PRO A 44 25.14 16.14 -12.48
CA PRO A 44 25.48 15.04 -13.38
C PRO A 44 25.88 13.76 -12.65
N GLY A 45 25.15 12.67 -12.92
CA GLY A 45 25.43 11.35 -12.36
C GLY A 45 24.84 11.09 -10.97
N GLU A 46 24.21 12.08 -10.36
CA GLU A 46 23.45 11.92 -9.11
C GLU A 46 21.95 11.74 -9.44
N ARG A 47 21.23 11.03 -8.57
CA ARG A 47 19.77 10.94 -8.61
C ARG A 47 19.24 11.68 -7.40
N GLU A 48 18.74 12.89 -7.62
CA GLU A 48 18.14 13.70 -6.55
C GLU A 48 16.91 13.06 -5.95
N SER A 49 16.63 13.42 -4.69
CA SER A 49 15.35 13.18 -4.05
C SER A 49 14.46 14.40 -4.27
N ILE A 50 13.28 14.17 -4.85
CA ILE A 50 12.27 15.20 -5.09
C ILE A 50 11.04 14.82 -4.29
N ILE A 51 10.61 15.72 -3.40
CA ILE A 51 9.37 15.57 -2.64
C ILE A 51 8.36 16.64 -3.06
N THR A 52 7.22 16.20 -3.55
CA THR A 52 6.09 17.07 -3.87
C THR A 52 5.21 17.21 -2.64
N VAL A 53 5.05 18.44 -2.13
CA VAL A 53 4.09 18.75 -1.05
C VAL A 53 2.92 19.51 -1.64
N ALA A 54 1.94 18.79 -2.17
CA ALA A 54 0.79 19.39 -2.83
C ALA A 54 -0.42 18.45 -2.86
N GLY A 55 -1.61 19.04 -2.75
CA GLY A 55 -2.85 18.33 -2.99
C GLY A 55 -2.98 17.87 -4.44
N GLN A 56 -3.76 16.81 -4.66
CA GLN A 56 -3.95 16.21 -5.98
C GLN A 56 -4.53 17.19 -7.03
N PHE A 57 -5.29 18.21 -6.62
CA PHE A 57 -5.89 19.20 -7.52
C PHE A 57 -4.99 20.43 -7.76
N ASP A 58 -3.92 20.59 -6.98
CA ASP A 58 -2.92 21.64 -7.14
C ASP A 58 -1.79 21.19 -8.06
N ILE A 59 -1.31 19.95 -7.87
CA ILE A 59 -0.37 19.27 -8.75
C ILE A 59 -0.85 17.83 -8.93
N GLY A 60 -1.29 17.46 -10.14
CA GLY A 60 -1.79 16.12 -10.43
C GLY A 60 -0.74 15.03 -10.17
N VAL A 61 -1.16 13.85 -9.70
CA VAL A 61 -0.28 12.72 -9.34
C VAL A 61 0.63 12.19 -10.46
N PRO A 62 0.30 12.28 -11.77
CA PRO A 62 1.26 11.93 -12.82
C PRO A 62 2.59 12.70 -12.75
N TRP A 63 2.60 13.88 -12.12
CA TRP A 63 3.80 14.67 -11.88
C TRP A 63 4.91 13.82 -11.25
N ASP A 64 4.63 13.11 -10.16
CA ASP A 64 5.66 12.38 -9.41
C ASP A 64 6.18 11.20 -10.22
N ARG A 65 5.27 10.48 -10.90
CA ARG A 65 5.62 9.34 -11.74
C ARG A 65 6.51 9.73 -12.92
N ALA A 66 6.41 10.97 -13.42
CA ALA A 66 7.16 11.46 -14.58
C ALA A 66 8.66 11.66 -14.31
N PHE A 67 9.07 11.81 -13.04
CA PHE A 67 10.49 11.99 -12.68
C PHE A 67 11.20 10.69 -12.33
N VAL A 68 10.44 9.60 -12.13
CA VAL A 68 10.98 8.31 -11.71
C VAL A 68 12.10 7.86 -12.65
N GLY A 69 13.26 7.63 -12.03
CA GLY A 69 14.48 7.18 -12.68
C GLY A 69 15.51 8.28 -12.88
N ALA A 70 15.09 9.51 -13.14
CA ALA A 70 15.95 10.69 -13.06
C ALA A 70 16.02 11.24 -11.63
N ALA A 71 14.93 11.13 -10.87
CA ALA A 71 14.88 11.38 -9.43
C ALA A 71 14.28 10.17 -8.68
N ARG A 72 14.47 10.20 -7.36
CA ARG A 72 13.66 9.48 -6.38
C ARG A 72 12.50 10.40 -6.02
N ALA A 73 11.37 10.21 -6.71
CA ALA A 73 10.21 11.06 -6.54
C ALA A 73 9.26 10.49 -5.48
N GLY A 74 8.81 11.35 -4.56
CA GLY A 74 7.80 11.04 -3.55
C GLY A 74 6.82 12.20 -3.37
N ARG A 75 5.66 11.90 -2.79
CA ARG A 75 4.62 12.91 -2.53
C ARG A 75 4.14 12.87 -1.09
N ILE A 76 3.95 14.06 -0.51
CA ILE A 76 3.12 14.24 0.69
C ILE A 76 1.88 15.03 0.28
N MET A 77 0.71 14.52 0.65
CA MET A 77 -0.58 15.10 0.29
C MET A 77 -1.62 14.92 1.41
N GLY A 78 -2.75 15.62 1.27
CA GLY A 78 -3.87 15.58 2.21
C GLY A 78 -4.29 17.00 2.60
N THR A 79 -5.12 17.12 3.64
CA THR A 79 -5.36 18.42 4.26
C THR A 79 -4.08 18.96 4.90
N PRO A 80 -4.00 20.25 5.26
CA PRO A 80 -2.84 20.78 5.99
C PRO A 80 -2.52 19.99 7.27
N VAL A 81 -3.54 19.45 7.95
CA VAL A 81 -3.37 18.58 9.12
C VAL A 81 -2.74 17.24 8.73
N ASP A 82 -3.27 16.56 7.72
CA ASP A 82 -2.76 15.28 7.24
C ASP A 82 -1.28 15.41 6.80
N ALA A 83 -0.98 16.44 6.00
CA ALA A 83 0.37 16.70 5.51
C ALA A 83 1.35 17.05 6.64
N SER A 84 0.94 17.90 7.61
CA SER A 84 1.80 18.27 8.75
C SER A 84 2.13 17.06 9.62
N TYR A 85 1.13 16.22 9.88
CA TYR A 85 1.29 14.97 10.61
C TYR A 85 2.24 14.02 9.87
N TRP A 86 2.05 13.85 8.56
CA TRP A 86 2.86 12.95 7.76
C TRP A 86 4.33 13.41 7.69
N ILE A 87 4.58 14.70 7.44
CA ILE A 87 5.93 15.30 7.47
C ILE A 87 6.59 15.06 8.82
N SER A 88 5.87 15.32 9.92
CA SER A 88 6.40 15.10 11.27
C SER A 88 6.77 13.64 11.48
N ARG A 89 5.90 12.71 11.08
CA ARG A 89 6.13 11.27 11.22
C ARG A 89 7.32 10.80 10.38
N SER A 90 7.49 11.28 9.15
CA SER A 90 8.63 10.96 8.30
C SER A 90 9.94 11.50 8.89
N ALA A 91 9.98 12.78 9.29
CA ALA A 91 11.16 13.41 9.89
C ALA A 91 11.58 12.75 11.21
N PHE A 92 10.61 12.36 12.05
CA PHE A 92 10.87 11.69 13.33
C PHE A 92 10.83 10.17 13.26
N TYR A 93 10.69 9.57 12.07
CA TYR A 93 10.65 8.11 11.91
C TYR A 93 11.82 7.39 12.60
N PRO A 94 13.08 7.90 12.55
CA PRO A 94 14.20 7.29 13.28
C PRO A 94 13.97 7.10 14.78
N ALA A 95 13.11 7.92 15.41
CA ALA A 95 12.76 7.79 16.82
C ALA A 95 11.39 7.10 17.03
N VAL A 96 10.39 7.49 16.23
CA VAL A 96 9.00 7.07 16.41
C VAL A 96 8.77 5.60 16.08
N ILE A 97 9.58 4.99 15.21
CA ILE A 97 9.48 3.55 14.92
C ILE A 97 9.66 2.70 16.19
N PHE A 98 10.48 3.13 17.15
CA PHE A 98 10.68 2.41 18.43
C PHE A 98 9.48 2.45 19.38
N ALA A 99 8.42 3.18 19.03
CA ALA A 99 7.13 3.08 19.72
C ALA A 99 6.22 1.99 19.13
N ASN A 100 6.57 1.43 17.96
CA ASN A 100 5.80 0.36 17.34
C ASN A 100 5.97 -0.95 18.13
N PRO A 101 4.87 -1.60 18.56
CA PRO A 101 4.94 -2.88 19.28
C PRO A 101 5.73 -3.97 18.53
N ALA A 102 5.79 -3.92 17.20
CA ALA A 102 6.55 -4.83 16.36
C ALA A 102 8.07 -4.84 16.67
N LEU A 103 8.61 -3.77 17.27
CA LEU A 103 10.02 -3.69 17.68
C LEU A 103 10.30 -4.31 19.06
N ASN A 104 9.30 -4.93 19.70
CA ASN A 104 9.54 -5.71 20.90
C ASN A 104 10.42 -6.93 20.58
N GLU A 105 11.60 -7.00 21.19
CA GLU A 105 12.54 -8.13 21.02
C GLU A 105 11.95 -9.46 21.48
N ASN A 106 11.00 -9.41 22.43
CA ASN A 106 10.25 -10.59 22.85
C ASN A 106 9.14 -10.95 21.88
N GLY A 107 8.96 -10.24 20.76
CA GLY A 107 7.89 -10.44 19.79
C GLY A 107 6.50 -10.04 20.28
N ILE A 108 5.54 -10.08 19.36
CA ILE A 108 4.11 -9.84 19.58
C ILE A 108 3.30 -11.01 19.05
N THR A 109 2.01 -11.08 19.39
CA THR A 109 1.11 -12.14 18.91
C THR A 109 0.20 -11.60 17.82
N LEU A 110 0.18 -12.24 16.66
CA LEU A 110 -0.65 -11.89 15.49
C LEU A 110 -1.46 -13.10 15.02
N ILE A 111 -2.61 -12.87 14.41
CA ILE A 111 -3.46 -13.91 13.82
C ILE A 111 -2.83 -14.36 12.50
N ASN A 112 -2.30 -15.58 12.46
CA ASN A 112 -1.71 -16.09 11.22
C ASN A 112 -2.71 -16.95 10.43
N GLY A 113 -2.66 -16.87 9.11
CA GLY A 113 -3.55 -17.58 8.20
C GLY A 113 -3.30 -19.10 8.18
N SER A 114 -4.36 -19.84 7.85
CA SER A 114 -4.32 -21.30 7.73
C SER A 114 -3.57 -21.76 6.49
N LYS A 115 -3.02 -22.99 6.54
CA LYS A 115 -2.42 -23.71 5.42
C LYS A 115 -3.27 -24.91 5.03
N SER A 116 -3.50 -25.08 3.74
CA SER A 116 -4.34 -26.12 3.16
C SER A 116 -3.78 -26.69 1.85
N THR A 117 -4.19 -27.93 1.55
CA THR A 117 -3.91 -28.68 0.31
C THR A 117 -5.19 -29.41 -0.15
N ARG A 118 -5.23 -29.87 -1.40
CA ARG A 118 -6.30 -30.73 -1.92
C ARG A 118 -5.86 -32.19 -1.90
N THR A 119 -6.71 -33.07 -1.39
CA THR A 119 -6.50 -34.52 -1.50
C THR A 119 -6.70 -34.99 -2.94
N ALA A 120 -6.29 -36.22 -3.25
CA ALA A 120 -6.56 -36.86 -4.54
C ALA A 120 -8.07 -36.96 -4.87
N THR A 121 -8.94 -36.93 -3.85
CA THR A 121 -10.40 -36.92 -4.01
C THR A 121 -10.98 -35.51 -4.19
N GLY A 122 -10.15 -34.46 -4.13
CA GLY A 122 -10.56 -33.06 -4.22
C GLY A 122 -11.06 -32.43 -2.91
N LEU A 123 -10.98 -33.17 -1.79
CA LEU A 123 -11.35 -32.61 -0.49
C LEU A 123 -10.27 -31.62 -0.03
N LEU A 124 -10.71 -30.50 0.55
CA LEU A 124 -9.82 -29.55 1.21
C LEU A 124 -9.32 -30.16 2.52
N ARG A 125 -8.00 -30.19 2.70
CA ARG A 125 -7.37 -30.61 3.95
C ARG A 125 -6.61 -29.42 4.54
N ILE A 126 -7.08 -28.92 5.68
CA ILE A 126 -6.38 -27.91 6.47
C ILE A 126 -5.21 -28.60 7.20
N LEU A 127 -3.99 -28.24 6.83
CA LEU A 127 -2.74 -28.74 7.43
C LEU A 127 -2.39 -27.98 8.70
N LYS A 128 -2.76 -26.69 8.75
CA LYS A 128 -2.55 -25.79 9.88
C LYS A 128 -3.74 -24.82 9.94
N PRO A 129 -4.49 -24.77 11.05
CA PRO A 129 -5.59 -23.82 11.18
C PRO A 129 -5.06 -22.38 11.33
N SER A 130 -5.92 -21.39 11.10
CA SER A 130 -5.62 -20.00 11.43
C SER A 130 -5.67 -19.85 12.94
N GLN A 131 -4.67 -19.19 13.51
CA GLN A 131 -4.49 -19.08 14.96
C GLN A 131 -3.52 -17.95 15.30
N ASP A 132 -3.57 -17.50 16.54
CA ASP A 132 -2.57 -16.60 17.12
C ASP A 132 -1.18 -17.25 17.15
N GLU A 133 -0.19 -16.53 16.62
CA GLU A 133 1.20 -16.91 16.60
C GLU A 133 2.10 -15.76 16.99
N LYS A 134 3.24 -16.11 17.57
CA LYS A 134 4.22 -15.15 18.06
C LYS A 134 5.21 -14.80 16.94
N PHE A 135 5.40 -13.51 16.70
CA PHE A 135 6.30 -12.98 15.70
C PHE A 135 7.22 -11.90 16.25
N THR A 136 8.48 -11.89 15.79
CA THR A 136 9.45 -10.81 16.07
C THR A 136 9.68 -9.99 14.81
N TYR A 137 9.59 -8.67 14.93
CA TYR A 137 9.70 -7.72 13.80
C TYR A 137 8.76 -8.07 12.63
N PRO A 138 7.45 -8.31 12.86
CA PRO A 138 6.58 -8.82 11.83
C PRO A 138 6.36 -7.85 10.66
N ILE A 139 6.37 -8.41 9.45
CA ILE A 139 5.73 -7.85 8.28
C ILE A 139 4.42 -8.61 8.05
N LEU A 140 3.33 -7.87 7.80
CA LEU A 140 2.04 -8.44 7.46
C LEU A 140 1.88 -8.54 5.94
N ASN A 141 1.46 -9.71 5.48
CA ASN A 141 1.21 -9.95 4.06
C ASN A 141 -0.25 -10.37 3.81
N SER A 142 -0.89 -9.72 2.86
CA SER A 142 -2.27 -10.00 2.44
C SER A 142 -2.35 -10.20 0.92
N PHE A 143 -2.33 -11.46 0.49
CA PHE A 143 -2.35 -11.82 -0.92
C PHE A 143 -3.68 -12.47 -1.30
N MET A 144 -4.49 -11.77 -2.09
CA MET A 144 -5.79 -12.26 -2.57
C MET A 144 -5.82 -12.36 -4.09
N THR A 145 -5.45 -11.30 -4.82
CA THR A 145 -5.21 -11.37 -6.26
C THR A 145 -3.75 -11.12 -6.52
N TYR A 146 -3.05 -12.02 -7.18
CA TYR A 146 -1.59 -11.95 -7.28
C TYR A 146 -1.08 -12.85 -8.42
N CYS A 147 0.15 -12.59 -8.85
CA CYS A 147 0.83 -13.48 -9.78
C CYS A 147 1.40 -14.70 -9.07
N TYR A 148 1.31 -15.87 -9.70
CA TYR A 148 1.84 -17.13 -9.20
C TYR A 148 2.45 -17.96 -10.33
N ARG A 149 3.78 -18.13 -10.30
CA ARG A 149 4.54 -18.97 -11.25
C ARG A 149 4.30 -18.56 -12.71
N PHE A 150 4.29 -17.25 -12.97
CA PHE A 150 3.88 -16.68 -14.24
C PHE A 150 4.80 -17.11 -15.40
N ASN A 151 6.09 -16.81 -15.37
CA ASN A 151 6.97 -17.22 -16.47
C ASN A 151 7.25 -18.73 -16.44
N GLU A 152 7.30 -19.35 -15.26
CA GLU A 152 7.54 -20.78 -15.15
C GLU A 152 6.42 -21.62 -15.81
N ARG A 153 5.15 -21.27 -15.55
CA ARG A 153 3.99 -22.06 -15.99
C ARG A 153 3.13 -21.32 -16.99
N ALA A 154 2.77 -20.08 -16.69
CA ALA A 154 1.79 -19.34 -17.48
C ALA A 154 2.26 -18.94 -18.86
N SER A 155 3.57 -18.83 -19.08
CA SER A 155 4.15 -18.61 -20.41
C SER A 155 3.67 -19.62 -21.45
N SER A 156 3.47 -20.88 -21.06
CA SER A 156 2.91 -21.92 -21.92
C SER A 156 1.45 -21.65 -22.28
N TYR A 157 0.67 -21.14 -21.31
CA TYR A 157 -0.70 -20.74 -21.56
C TYR A 157 -0.77 -19.53 -22.49
N TRP A 158 -0.02 -18.46 -22.20
CA TRP A 158 -0.04 -17.22 -22.96
C TRP A 158 0.65 -17.33 -24.32
N GLY A 159 1.64 -18.22 -24.45
CA GLY A 159 2.45 -18.40 -25.65
C GLY A 159 3.66 -17.44 -25.74
N PHE A 160 4.04 -16.80 -24.64
CA PHE A 160 5.21 -15.93 -24.55
C PHE A 160 5.76 -15.90 -23.10
N ASN A 161 7.04 -15.61 -22.95
CA ASN A 161 7.65 -15.25 -21.67
C ASN A 161 7.59 -13.73 -21.50
N TYR A 162 7.19 -13.26 -20.32
CA TYR A 162 7.33 -11.84 -20.00
C TYR A 162 8.82 -11.50 -19.82
N THR A 163 9.26 -10.45 -20.50
CA THR A 163 10.56 -9.81 -20.29
C THR A 163 10.28 -8.39 -19.82
N THR A 164 11.00 -7.92 -18.81
CA THR A 164 10.82 -6.60 -18.18
C THR A 164 11.39 -5.46 -19.03
N ALA A 165 11.07 -4.21 -18.69
CA ALA A 165 11.61 -3.01 -19.32
C ALA A 165 13.13 -2.89 -19.23
N SER A 166 13.72 -3.49 -18.19
CA SER A 166 15.17 -3.57 -18.02
C SER A 166 15.80 -4.76 -18.75
N GLY A 167 15.04 -5.50 -19.58
CA GLY A 167 15.53 -6.65 -20.33
C GLY A 167 15.74 -7.91 -19.51
N ILE A 168 15.12 -8.02 -18.32
CA ILE A 168 15.20 -9.22 -17.49
C ILE A 168 14.09 -10.17 -17.93
N THR A 169 14.37 -11.46 -18.08
CA THR A 169 13.32 -12.49 -18.18
C THR A 169 13.20 -13.21 -16.83
N PRO A 170 12.21 -12.85 -15.99
CA PRO A 170 11.94 -13.48 -14.69
C PRO A 170 11.88 -15.01 -14.82
N PHE A 171 12.17 -15.72 -13.73
CA PHE A 171 12.39 -17.17 -13.68
C PHE A 171 13.63 -17.67 -14.45
N ASP A 172 13.80 -17.25 -15.71
CA ASP A 172 14.79 -17.84 -16.63
C ASP A 172 16.20 -17.29 -16.43
N GLN A 173 16.33 -15.98 -16.23
CA GLN A 173 17.61 -15.28 -16.30
C GLN A 173 18.42 -15.39 -14.99
N PRO A 174 19.72 -15.75 -15.06
CA PRO A 174 20.61 -15.70 -13.91
C PRO A 174 20.73 -14.29 -13.32
N SER A 175 20.86 -14.20 -12.00
CA SER A 175 21.16 -12.96 -11.30
C SER A 175 22.60 -12.95 -10.81
N MET A 176 23.23 -11.78 -10.89
CA MET A 176 24.58 -11.54 -10.38
C MET A 176 24.59 -11.15 -8.90
N ASN A 177 23.42 -10.94 -8.28
CA ASN A 177 23.34 -10.51 -6.88
C ASN A 177 23.16 -11.73 -5.94
N PRO A 178 24.04 -11.92 -4.93
CA PRO A 178 23.91 -13.00 -3.95
C PRO A 178 22.59 -13.02 -3.17
N ILE A 179 21.89 -11.88 -3.05
CA ILE A 179 20.58 -11.83 -2.40
C ILE A 179 19.53 -12.70 -3.13
N ASP A 180 19.76 -13.03 -4.41
CA ASP A 180 18.86 -13.82 -5.22
C ASP A 180 19.15 -15.33 -5.14
N ASN A 181 20.20 -15.72 -4.41
CA ASN A 181 20.59 -17.11 -4.27
C ASN A 181 19.45 -17.96 -3.66
N ASN A 182 19.04 -18.98 -4.40
CA ASN A 182 17.99 -19.95 -4.07
C ASN A 182 16.58 -19.38 -3.96
N VAL A 183 16.27 -18.23 -4.59
CA VAL A 183 14.90 -17.69 -4.62
C VAL A 183 13.90 -18.63 -5.31
N LEU A 184 14.36 -19.45 -6.26
CA LEU A 184 13.54 -20.43 -7.01
C LEU A 184 13.74 -21.88 -6.56
N ALA A 185 14.42 -22.13 -5.44
CA ALA A 185 14.79 -23.49 -5.03
C ALA A 185 13.57 -24.40 -4.79
N LYS A 186 12.44 -23.83 -4.34
CA LYS A 186 11.15 -24.53 -4.19
C LYS A 186 10.65 -25.16 -5.49
N TYR A 187 11.05 -24.61 -6.63
CA TYR A 187 10.67 -25.05 -7.98
C TYR A 187 11.79 -25.83 -8.68
N GLY A 188 12.79 -26.30 -7.93
CA GLY A 188 13.88 -27.13 -8.46
C GLY A 188 14.98 -26.36 -9.20
N LYS A 189 14.93 -25.02 -9.17
CA LYS A 189 15.95 -24.16 -9.80
C LYS A 189 16.84 -23.53 -8.73
N TYR A 190 18.05 -24.06 -8.61
CA TYR A 190 19.04 -23.68 -7.57
C TYR A 190 20.07 -22.68 -8.08
N GLY A 191 20.61 -21.85 -7.19
CA GLY A 191 21.57 -20.78 -7.50
C GLY A 191 20.91 -19.40 -7.57
N SER A 192 21.64 -18.40 -8.07
CA SER A 192 21.17 -17.02 -8.16
C SER A 192 20.45 -16.76 -9.48
N TYR A 193 19.15 -16.54 -9.43
CA TYR A 193 18.29 -16.21 -10.57
C TYR A 193 17.40 -15.04 -10.22
N TRP A 194 17.00 -14.26 -11.22
CA TRP A 194 15.88 -13.34 -11.01
C TRP A 194 14.63 -14.15 -10.67
N PRO A 195 13.83 -13.73 -9.67
CA PRO A 195 12.65 -14.47 -9.26
C PRO A 195 11.62 -14.53 -10.39
N ASP A 196 10.69 -15.47 -10.30
CA ASP A 196 9.47 -15.45 -11.11
C ASP A 196 8.44 -14.54 -10.46
N LEU A 197 7.41 -14.11 -11.19
CA LEU A 197 6.28 -13.37 -10.64
C LEU A 197 5.44 -14.31 -9.78
N THR A 198 5.72 -14.32 -8.49
CA THR A 198 5.14 -15.16 -7.43
C THR A 198 5.17 -14.42 -6.10
N GLU A 199 4.40 -13.34 -6.00
CA GLU A 199 4.43 -12.39 -4.87
C GLU A 199 4.36 -13.08 -3.49
N PRO A 200 3.46 -14.08 -3.25
CA PRO A 200 3.34 -14.71 -1.94
C PRO A 200 4.54 -15.55 -1.50
N GLU A 201 5.50 -15.80 -2.39
CA GLU A 201 6.70 -16.61 -2.10
C GLU A 201 7.95 -15.72 -2.15
N VAL A 202 8.04 -14.81 -3.13
CA VAL A 202 9.22 -13.99 -3.40
C VAL A 202 9.34 -12.81 -2.43
N ILE A 203 8.24 -12.11 -2.12
CA ILE A 203 8.26 -11.01 -1.16
C ILE A 203 8.71 -11.51 0.23
N PRO A 204 8.10 -12.57 0.82
CA PRO A 204 8.59 -13.16 2.07
C PRO A 204 10.05 -13.60 2.01
N PHE A 205 10.50 -14.16 0.88
CA PHE A 205 11.88 -14.63 0.74
C PHE A 205 12.89 -13.50 0.96
N TYR A 206 12.68 -12.33 0.33
CA TYR A 206 13.60 -11.20 0.49
C TYR A 206 13.48 -10.56 1.88
N LEU A 207 12.27 -10.36 2.37
CA LEU A 207 12.06 -9.73 3.67
C LEU A 207 12.66 -10.57 4.81
N ARG A 208 12.59 -11.91 4.74
CA ARG A 208 13.28 -12.80 5.71
C ARG A 208 14.79 -12.63 5.69
N LYS A 209 15.41 -12.32 4.55
CA LYS A 209 16.86 -12.04 4.47
C LYS A 209 17.25 -10.75 5.19
N SER A 210 16.31 -9.84 5.40
CA SER A 210 16.48 -8.63 6.20
C SER A 210 16.17 -8.84 7.69
N GLY A 211 15.88 -10.07 8.11
CA GLY A 211 15.63 -10.47 9.49
C GLY A 211 14.17 -10.37 9.97
N TYR A 212 13.22 -10.04 9.08
CA TYR A 212 11.80 -10.00 9.45
C TYR A 212 11.18 -11.40 9.56
N GLU A 213 10.23 -11.54 10.49
CA GLU A 213 9.25 -12.62 10.43
C GLU A 213 8.00 -12.18 9.65
N ILE A 214 7.30 -13.14 9.05
CA ILE A 214 6.20 -12.85 8.11
C ILE A 214 4.93 -13.48 8.64
N ALA A 215 3.95 -12.63 8.93
CA ALA A 215 2.58 -13.00 9.23
C ALA A 215 1.73 -12.88 7.95
N PHE A 216 0.71 -13.74 7.82
CA PHE A 216 -0.16 -13.73 6.66
C PHE A 216 -1.62 -13.66 7.08
N THR A 217 -2.37 -12.73 6.53
CA THR A 217 -3.84 -12.66 6.70
C THR A 217 -4.50 -12.25 5.41
N THR A 218 -5.66 -12.83 5.13
CA THR A 218 -6.49 -12.46 3.98
C THR A 218 -7.89 -12.04 4.39
N ASN A 219 -8.31 -12.34 5.62
CA ASN A 219 -9.59 -11.94 6.17
C ASN A 219 -9.54 -10.53 6.78
N PHE A 220 -10.55 -9.71 6.48
CA PHE A 220 -10.63 -8.31 6.94
C PHE A 220 -10.40 -8.15 8.45
N THR A 221 -11.15 -8.87 9.28
CA THR A 221 -11.08 -8.69 10.74
C THR A 221 -9.72 -9.08 11.29
N ALA A 222 -9.15 -10.19 10.80
CA ALA A 222 -7.81 -10.61 11.19
C ALA A 222 -6.74 -9.60 10.75
N THR A 223 -6.83 -9.08 9.53
CA THR A 223 -5.88 -8.08 9.02
C THR A 223 -5.94 -6.78 9.82
N MET A 224 -7.13 -6.23 10.08
CA MET A 224 -7.26 -4.98 10.85
C MET A 224 -6.76 -5.14 12.29
N ASP A 225 -7.06 -6.27 12.94
CA ASP A 225 -6.58 -6.57 14.28
C ASP A 225 -5.04 -6.67 14.34
N ASP A 226 -4.43 -7.37 13.38
CA ASP A 226 -2.97 -7.46 13.30
C ASP A 226 -2.29 -6.10 13.03
N LEU A 227 -2.87 -5.26 12.18
CA LEU A 227 -2.38 -3.90 11.94
C LEU A 227 -2.40 -3.06 13.23
N ASN A 228 -3.48 -3.16 14.02
CA ASN A 228 -3.62 -2.46 15.31
C ASN A 228 -2.65 -2.99 16.37
N ARG A 229 -2.37 -4.30 16.37
CA ARG A 229 -1.38 -4.94 17.26
C ARG A 229 0.06 -4.51 16.94
N GLY A 230 0.33 -4.09 15.71
CA GLY A 230 1.56 -3.43 15.27
C GLY A 230 2.41 -4.29 14.35
N VAL A 231 2.76 -3.74 13.19
CA VAL A 231 3.62 -4.39 12.18
C VAL A 231 4.58 -3.36 11.58
N ILE A 232 5.73 -3.80 11.06
CA ILE A 232 6.71 -2.88 10.44
C ILE A 232 6.20 -2.35 9.10
N ALA A 233 5.62 -3.24 8.31
CA ALA A 233 5.00 -2.90 7.03
C ALA A 233 3.86 -3.88 6.73
N TRP A 234 2.98 -3.45 5.85
CA TRP A 234 1.90 -4.24 5.29
C TRP A 234 2.08 -4.30 3.76
N PHE A 235 2.30 -5.50 3.25
CA PHE A 235 2.34 -5.81 1.83
C PHE A 235 1.02 -6.46 1.42
N GLU A 236 0.42 -5.94 0.37
CA GLU A 236 -0.97 -6.23 0.03
C GLU A 236 -1.08 -6.37 -1.50
N THR A 237 -1.75 -7.42 -1.98
CA THR A 237 -2.17 -7.52 -3.39
C THR A 237 -3.60 -8.05 -3.46
N THR A 238 -4.54 -7.17 -3.79
CA THR A 238 -5.98 -7.45 -3.88
C THR A 238 -6.65 -6.59 -4.94
N HIS A 239 -7.95 -6.79 -5.10
CA HIS A 239 -8.80 -5.92 -5.89
C HIS A 239 -9.00 -4.59 -5.17
N GLY A 240 -8.53 -3.52 -5.80
CA GLY A 240 -8.81 -2.15 -5.37
C GLY A 240 -9.88 -1.48 -6.23
N TRP A 241 -10.51 -0.45 -5.67
CA TRP A 241 -11.48 0.39 -6.38
C TRP A 241 -11.48 1.81 -5.80
N HIS A 242 -11.77 2.82 -6.62
CA HIS A 242 -11.73 4.23 -6.18
C HIS A 242 -13.07 4.78 -5.66
N ARG A 243 -14.22 4.15 -6.00
CA ARG A 243 -15.53 4.67 -5.56
C ARG A 243 -15.77 4.39 -4.09
N ASN A 244 -16.82 5.00 -3.52
CA ASN A 244 -17.24 4.79 -2.13
C ASN A 244 -16.09 4.97 -1.14
N SER A 245 -15.35 6.08 -1.26
CA SER A 245 -14.21 6.42 -0.39
C SER A 245 -12.92 5.61 -0.65
N GLY A 246 -12.88 4.82 -1.74
CA GLY A 246 -11.83 3.84 -1.99
C GLY A 246 -12.15 2.53 -1.28
N SER A 247 -11.81 1.39 -1.87
CA SER A 247 -12.04 0.08 -1.24
C SER A 247 -11.00 -0.95 -1.65
N ILE A 248 -10.77 -1.91 -0.77
CA ILE A 248 -9.93 -3.09 -1.01
C ILE A 248 -10.70 -4.36 -0.64
N ALA A 249 -10.49 -5.42 -1.42
CA ALA A 249 -11.21 -6.67 -1.26
C ALA A 249 -10.51 -7.62 -0.29
N PHE A 250 -11.24 -8.23 0.63
CA PHE A 250 -10.71 -9.23 1.57
C PHE A 250 -11.37 -10.58 1.37
N TRP A 251 -10.69 -11.65 1.79
CA TRP A 251 -11.22 -13.00 1.75
C TRP A 251 -12.51 -13.13 2.56
N ASN A 252 -13.53 -13.67 1.90
CA ASN A 252 -14.84 -13.91 2.45
C ASN A 252 -15.16 -15.42 2.38
N PRO A 253 -15.09 -16.14 3.51
CA PRO A 253 -15.32 -17.59 3.53
C PRO A 253 -16.76 -17.97 3.22
N TYR A 254 -17.71 -17.04 3.35
CA TYR A 254 -19.13 -17.27 3.11
C TYR A 254 -19.56 -17.02 1.66
N GLY A 255 -18.62 -16.58 0.81
CA GLY A 255 -18.86 -16.23 -0.58
C GLY A 255 -19.45 -14.82 -0.75
N ALA A 256 -19.27 -14.23 -1.93
CA ALA A 256 -19.94 -13.00 -2.32
C ALA A 256 -21.41 -13.29 -2.74
N PRO A 257 -22.34 -12.33 -2.57
CA PRO A 257 -23.51 -12.30 -3.43
C PRO A 257 -22.99 -12.21 -4.87
N GLY A 258 -23.18 -13.26 -5.67
CA GLY A 258 -22.58 -13.38 -6.98
C GLY A 258 -22.99 -12.24 -7.93
N PHE A 259 -22.31 -12.16 -9.07
CA PHE A 259 -22.77 -11.38 -10.20
C PHE A 259 -24.26 -11.72 -10.46
N ALA A 260 -25.15 -10.72 -10.43
CA ALA A 260 -26.62 -10.86 -10.45
C ALA A 260 -27.34 -11.35 -9.17
N GLY A 261 -26.74 -11.23 -7.98
CA GLY A 261 -27.45 -11.38 -6.70
C GLY A 261 -27.74 -12.82 -6.28
N ILE A 262 -27.05 -13.80 -6.87
CA ILE A 262 -27.17 -15.21 -6.47
C ILE A 262 -26.11 -15.51 -5.40
N ASN A 263 -26.55 -15.75 -4.17
CA ASN A 263 -25.69 -16.14 -3.07
C ASN A 263 -25.35 -17.64 -3.20
N ILE A 264 -24.19 -17.96 -3.76
CA ILE A 264 -23.70 -19.34 -3.82
C ILE A 264 -22.90 -19.59 -2.55
N SER A 265 -23.49 -20.25 -1.55
CA SER A 265 -22.71 -20.73 -0.41
C SER A 265 -21.79 -21.85 -0.91
N LEU A 266 -20.50 -21.57 -1.01
CA LEU A 266 -19.52 -22.53 -1.50
C LEU A 266 -19.07 -23.43 -0.33
N PRO A 267 -19.02 -24.76 -0.51
CA PRO A 267 -18.80 -25.74 0.57
C PRO A 267 -17.37 -25.73 1.15
N THR A 268 -16.48 -24.86 0.70
CA THR A 268 -15.08 -24.77 1.15
C THR A 268 -14.90 -23.65 2.17
N VAL A 269 -14.83 -24.02 3.45
CA VAL A 269 -14.76 -23.12 4.60
C VAL A 269 -13.31 -23.03 5.09
N GLU A 270 -12.54 -22.12 4.52
CA GLU A 270 -11.26 -21.70 5.11
C GLU A 270 -11.42 -20.24 5.53
N PRO A 271 -11.54 -19.91 6.84
CA PRO A 271 -11.92 -18.57 7.28
C PRO A 271 -10.91 -17.47 6.94
N ASN A 272 -9.63 -17.79 7.05
CA ASN A 272 -8.50 -16.87 6.86
C ASN A 272 -7.31 -17.67 6.32
N PRO A 273 -7.30 -18.07 5.04
CA PRO A 273 -6.15 -18.72 4.45
C PRO A 273 -4.95 -17.77 4.42
N TRP A 274 -3.73 -18.31 4.48
CA TRP A 274 -2.52 -17.48 4.40
C TRP A 274 -2.34 -16.79 3.03
N ARG A 275 -3.02 -17.29 2.00
CA ARG A 275 -3.19 -16.64 0.68
C ARG A 275 -4.51 -17.05 0.04
N GLY A 276 -5.10 -16.16 -0.75
CA GLY A 276 -6.30 -16.44 -1.54
C GLY A 276 -6.06 -17.57 -2.55
N TYR A 277 -7.13 -18.18 -3.04
CA TYR A 277 -7.07 -19.18 -4.10
C TYR A 277 -8.39 -19.22 -4.88
N GLU A 278 -8.31 -19.69 -6.11
CA GLU A 278 -9.43 -19.70 -7.04
C GLU A 278 -10.41 -20.85 -6.82
N ILE A 279 -11.64 -20.67 -7.30
CA ILE A 279 -12.73 -21.64 -7.16
C ILE A 279 -13.39 -21.94 -8.49
N TYR A 280 -13.50 -23.22 -8.83
CA TYR A 280 -14.22 -23.66 -10.03
C TYR A 280 -15.38 -24.62 -9.77
N LEU A 281 -15.24 -25.57 -8.83
CA LEU A 281 -16.13 -26.72 -8.61
C LEU A 281 -16.28 -27.67 -9.82
N PRO A 282 -16.35 -29.01 -9.62
CA PRO A 282 -16.30 -29.76 -8.35
C PRO A 282 -14.94 -29.69 -7.62
N GLY A 283 -14.92 -30.03 -6.33
CA GLY A 283 -13.83 -29.71 -5.39
C GLY A 283 -12.39 -30.10 -5.76
N TRP A 284 -12.18 -31.04 -6.69
CA TRP A 284 -10.84 -31.35 -7.20
C TRP A 284 -10.26 -30.29 -8.15
N LEU A 285 -11.14 -29.51 -8.80
CA LEU A 285 -10.80 -28.34 -9.60
C LEU A 285 -10.70 -27.04 -8.78
N ASP A 286 -10.97 -27.11 -7.46
CA ASP A 286 -10.87 -25.97 -6.56
C ASP A 286 -9.42 -25.78 -6.06
N GLY A 287 -9.07 -24.54 -5.73
CA GLY A 287 -7.74 -24.14 -5.29
C GLY A 287 -7.48 -24.47 -3.83
N SER A 288 -6.25 -24.26 -3.38
CA SER A 288 -5.89 -24.28 -1.97
C SER A 288 -4.68 -23.38 -1.74
N THR A 289 -4.27 -23.22 -0.49
CA THR A 289 -3.06 -22.43 -0.25
C THR A 289 -1.78 -23.11 -0.76
N GLU A 290 -1.78 -24.39 -1.11
CA GLU A 290 -0.63 -25.05 -1.75
C GLU A 290 -0.60 -24.79 -3.26
N GLU A 291 -1.74 -24.92 -3.93
CA GLU A 291 -1.92 -24.67 -5.37
C GLU A 291 -3.13 -23.75 -5.58
N PRO A 292 -2.88 -22.42 -5.69
CA PRO A 292 -3.94 -21.40 -5.70
C PRO A 292 -4.48 -21.06 -7.09
N ASP A 293 -3.64 -21.19 -8.13
CA ASP A 293 -3.98 -20.97 -9.55
C ASP A 293 -4.61 -22.26 -10.06
N VAL A 294 -5.93 -22.25 -10.27
CA VAL A 294 -6.66 -23.42 -10.76
C VAL A 294 -7.62 -23.08 -11.89
N LEU A 295 -7.73 -21.79 -12.21
CA LEU A 295 -8.48 -21.23 -13.31
C LEU A 295 -7.54 -20.53 -14.28
N SER A 296 -8.10 -20.15 -15.41
CA SER A 296 -7.39 -19.45 -16.46
C SER A 296 -8.36 -18.49 -17.10
N GLN A 297 -7.87 -17.30 -17.39
CA GLN A 297 -8.61 -16.27 -18.08
C GLN A 297 -8.82 -16.67 -19.53
N SER A 298 -10.08 -16.80 -19.95
CA SER A 298 -10.43 -17.03 -21.34
C SER A 298 -9.81 -15.96 -22.25
N LYS A 299 -8.87 -16.35 -23.11
CA LYS A 299 -8.26 -15.47 -24.13
C LYS A 299 -9.26 -14.74 -25.04
N LYS A 300 -10.50 -15.21 -25.10
CA LYS A 300 -11.58 -14.60 -25.90
C LYS A 300 -12.50 -13.69 -25.10
N LEU A 301 -12.78 -14.04 -23.86
CA LEU A 301 -13.80 -13.37 -23.04
C LEU A 301 -13.20 -12.50 -21.93
N GLY A 302 -11.90 -12.65 -21.63
CA GLY A 302 -11.23 -11.91 -20.57
C GLY A 302 -11.70 -12.27 -19.15
N ILE A 303 -12.33 -13.44 -18.98
CA ILE A 303 -12.87 -13.91 -17.69
C ILE A 303 -12.27 -15.27 -17.28
N ASP A 304 -11.99 -15.44 -16.00
CA ASP A 304 -11.37 -16.58 -15.31
C ASP A 304 -12.32 -17.78 -15.18
N ILE A 305 -12.67 -18.44 -16.29
CA ILE A 305 -13.67 -19.52 -16.29
C ILE A 305 -13.14 -20.86 -16.84
N VAL A 306 -11.87 -20.92 -17.20
CA VAL A 306 -11.27 -22.11 -17.83
C VAL A 306 -10.47 -22.88 -16.78
N PRO A 307 -10.77 -24.14 -16.45
CA PRO A 307 -10.00 -24.85 -15.42
C PRO A 307 -8.58 -25.12 -15.87
N ALA A 308 -7.60 -24.53 -15.21
CA ALA A 308 -6.19 -24.76 -15.47
C ALA A 308 -5.83 -26.23 -15.27
N LYS A 309 -6.26 -26.82 -14.15
CA LYS A 309 -5.98 -28.21 -13.74
C LYS A 309 -6.37 -29.29 -14.76
N LEU A 310 -7.23 -28.99 -15.73
CA LEU A 310 -7.51 -29.94 -16.83
C LEU A 310 -6.25 -30.25 -17.65
N SER A 311 -5.28 -29.33 -17.71
CA SER A 311 -4.00 -29.57 -18.37
C SER A 311 -3.18 -30.69 -17.73
N ASP A 312 -3.43 -30.97 -16.44
CA ASP A 312 -2.65 -31.95 -15.66
C ASP A 312 -3.12 -33.39 -15.88
N LEU A 313 -4.26 -33.58 -16.54
CA LEU A 313 -4.80 -34.91 -16.79
C LEU A 313 -3.87 -35.73 -17.70
N PRO A 314 -3.69 -37.03 -17.42
CA PRO A 314 -3.05 -37.94 -18.36
C PRO A 314 -3.75 -37.83 -19.72
N MET A 315 -2.97 -37.74 -20.81
CA MET A 315 -3.46 -37.59 -22.18
C MET A 315 -4.07 -36.22 -22.56
N SER A 316 -4.02 -35.20 -21.69
CA SER A 316 -4.48 -33.82 -21.97
C SER A 316 -3.98 -33.28 -23.32
N LYS A 317 -2.71 -33.57 -23.65
CA LYS A 317 -2.06 -33.21 -24.93
C LYS A 317 -2.71 -33.77 -26.19
N TYR A 318 -3.58 -34.78 -26.10
CA TYR A 318 -4.26 -35.40 -27.25
C TYR A 318 -5.71 -34.91 -27.44
N LEU A 319 -6.25 -34.16 -26.48
CA LEU A 319 -7.62 -33.62 -26.54
C LEU A 319 -7.57 -32.14 -26.93
N PRO A 320 -8.03 -31.74 -28.14
CA PRO A 320 -7.93 -30.36 -28.63
C PRO A 320 -8.62 -29.31 -27.75
N ILE A 321 -9.64 -29.72 -26.98
CA ILE A 321 -10.35 -28.88 -26.02
C ILE A 321 -9.49 -28.60 -24.78
N ILE A 322 -8.70 -29.59 -24.34
CA ILE A 322 -7.80 -29.48 -23.16
C ILE A 322 -6.48 -28.80 -23.56
N ARG A 323 -6.05 -28.86 -24.82
CA ARG A 323 -4.91 -28.06 -25.32
C ARG A 323 -5.05 -26.54 -25.12
N LYS A 324 -6.25 -26.06 -24.81
CA LYS A 324 -6.55 -24.64 -24.57
C LYS A 324 -6.69 -24.29 -23.07
N THR A 325 -6.49 -25.26 -22.18
CA THR A 325 -6.48 -25.08 -20.72
C THR A 325 -5.03 -25.06 -20.23
N GLY A 326 -4.74 -24.31 -19.18
CA GLY A 326 -3.44 -24.31 -18.51
C GLY A 326 -3.32 -23.09 -17.63
N TYR A 327 -2.53 -23.19 -16.56
CA TYR A 327 -2.25 -22.13 -15.59
C TYR A 327 -1.97 -20.80 -16.29
N ASP A 328 -2.70 -19.74 -15.95
CA ASP A 328 -2.47 -18.41 -16.52
C ASP A 328 -1.60 -17.51 -15.63
N GLY A 329 -1.23 -18.02 -14.45
CA GLY A 329 -0.32 -17.39 -13.53
C GLY A 329 -0.92 -16.24 -12.76
N VAL A 330 -2.24 -16.03 -12.79
CA VAL A 330 -2.90 -14.93 -12.10
C VAL A 330 -4.08 -15.43 -11.29
N VAL A 331 -4.02 -15.24 -9.98
CA VAL A 331 -5.00 -15.76 -9.03
C VAL A 331 -6.12 -14.75 -8.78
N ILE A 332 -7.38 -15.21 -8.79
CA ILE A 332 -8.58 -14.45 -8.39
C ILE A 332 -8.73 -13.16 -9.22
N THR A 333 -8.83 -13.25 -10.54
CA THR A 333 -8.76 -12.06 -11.40
C THR A 333 -10.07 -11.33 -11.65
N VAL A 334 -11.19 -12.02 -11.96
CA VAL A 334 -12.38 -11.30 -12.47
C VAL A 334 -13.72 -11.82 -11.95
N LEU A 335 -14.16 -13.02 -12.33
CA LEU A 335 -15.51 -13.51 -12.11
C LEU A 335 -15.57 -14.51 -10.96
N PHE A 336 -14.93 -15.67 -11.13
CA PHE A 336 -14.99 -16.72 -10.11
C PHE A 336 -14.13 -16.36 -8.89
N GLY A 337 -13.01 -15.66 -9.10
CA GLY A 337 -12.19 -15.14 -8.00
C GLY A 337 -12.96 -14.18 -7.07
N ARG A 338 -13.78 -13.28 -7.63
CA ARG A 338 -14.59 -12.31 -6.86
C ARG A 338 -15.65 -12.97 -5.99
N LEU A 339 -16.05 -14.22 -6.27
CA LEU A 339 -16.95 -14.95 -5.38
C LEU A 339 -16.36 -15.22 -4.01
N ARG A 340 -15.04 -15.06 -3.82
CA ARG A 340 -14.35 -15.27 -2.53
C ARG A 340 -13.85 -14.02 -1.87
N THR A 341 -14.23 -12.87 -2.39
CA THR A 341 -13.83 -11.61 -1.78
C THR A 341 -15.03 -10.76 -1.43
N LYS A 342 -14.83 -9.84 -0.48
CA LYS A 342 -15.77 -8.79 -0.14
C LYS A 342 -14.99 -7.48 -0.08
N ASP A 343 -15.50 -6.47 -0.76
CA ASP A 343 -14.92 -5.13 -0.73
C ASP A 343 -15.27 -4.44 0.59
N TYR A 344 -14.25 -3.83 1.22
CA TYR A 344 -14.38 -2.97 2.38
C TYR A 344 -13.92 -1.57 2.03
N THR A 345 -14.74 -0.57 2.34
CA THR A 345 -14.52 0.84 2.01
C THR A 345 -13.52 1.49 2.95
N GLY A 346 -12.98 2.64 2.55
CA GLY A 346 -12.15 3.50 3.39
C GLY A 346 -12.82 3.85 4.71
N TYR A 347 -14.13 4.08 4.74
CA TYR A 347 -14.89 4.30 5.99
C TYR A 347 -14.91 3.07 6.92
N GLU A 348 -15.12 1.87 6.37
CA GLU A 348 -15.12 0.64 7.17
C GLU A 348 -13.72 0.32 7.71
N ILE A 349 -12.68 0.64 6.94
CA ILE A 349 -11.28 0.49 7.39
C ILE A 349 -10.95 1.55 8.46
N ASP A 350 -11.40 2.79 8.29
CA ASP A 350 -11.23 3.88 9.27
C ASP A 350 -11.89 3.56 10.62
N GLU A 351 -13.05 2.90 10.60
CA GLU A 351 -13.74 2.44 11.81
C GLU A 351 -13.05 1.24 12.49
N ALA A 352 -12.37 0.39 11.71
CA ALA A 352 -11.73 -0.82 12.21
C ALA A 352 -10.28 -0.60 12.68
N LEU A 353 -9.64 0.48 12.25
CA LEU A 353 -8.27 0.81 12.62
C LEU A 353 -8.23 1.75 13.83
N ASP A 354 -7.26 1.50 14.71
CA ASP A 354 -6.89 2.37 15.82
C ASP A 354 -5.61 3.13 15.45
N ASN A 355 -4.48 2.43 15.49
CA ASN A 355 -3.17 2.96 15.14
C ASN A 355 -2.33 1.83 14.54
N ILE A 356 -1.74 2.06 13.38
CA ILE A 356 -0.88 1.11 12.66
C ILE A 356 0.61 1.38 12.91
N HIS A 357 0.94 2.28 13.84
CA HIS A 357 2.25 2.41 14.49
C HIS A 357 3.44 2.71 13.57
N SER A 358 3.31 3.67 12.63
CA SER A 358 4.40 3.98 11.67
C SER A 358 4.68 2.85 10.67
N CYS A 359 3.67 2.03 10.39
CA CYS A 359 3.72 0.99 9.39
C CYS A 359 3.92 1.57 7.97
N GLY A 360 4.78 0.96 7.18
CA GLY A 360 4.83 1.18 5.74
C GLY A 360 3.72 0.42 5.02
N PHE A 361 3.09 1.00 3.99
CA PHE A 361 2.09 0.31 3.19
C PHE A 361 2.56 0.15 1.75
N ASN A 362 2.58 -1.08 1.24
CA ASN A 362 2.85 -1.36 -0.16
C ASN A 362 1.69 -2.19 -0.70
N ALA A 363 1.01 -1.67 -1.72
CA ALA A 363 -0.17 -2.30 -2.30
C ALA A 363 -0.03 -2.47 -3.81
N GLY A 364 -0.35 -3.67 -4.30
CA GLY A 364 -0.64 -3.93 -5.71
C GLY A 364 -2.11 -3.67 -6.08
N SER A 365 -2.94 -3.24 -5.12
CA SER A 365 -4.33 -2.86 -5.37
C SER A 365 -4.46 -1.61 -6.23
N CYS A 366 -5.21 -1.74 -7.34
CA CYS A 366 -5.48 -0.64 -8.26
C CYS A 366 -6.36 0.44 -7.64
N LEU A 367 -6.24 1.68 -8.12
CA LEU A 367 -7.20 2.77 -7.92
C LEU A 367 -7.42 3.21 -6.45
N ILE A 368 -6.57 2.83 -5.50
CA ILE A 368 -6.77 3.18 -4.08
C ILE A 368 -6.13 4.51 -3.66
N SER A 369 -5.13 5.01 -4.40
CA SER A 369 -4.53 6.32 -4.10
C SER A 369 -5.53 7.45 -4.23
N ASN A 370 -5.27 8.65 -3.71
CA ASN A 370 -6.17 9.83 -3.82
C ASN A 370 -7.64 9.59 -3.39
N THR A 371 -7.89 8.59 -2.56
CA THR A 371 -9.21 8.28 -1.99
C THR A 371 -9.24 8.61 -0.49
N TYR A 372 -10.38 8.42 0.17
CA TYR A 372 -10.43 8.50 1.63
C TYR A 372 -9.60 7.40 2.27
N LEU A 373 -9.63 6.16 1.73
CA LEU A 373 -8.80 5.04 2.19
C LEU A 373 -7.30 5.40 2.27
N HIS A 374 -6.77 6.10 1.27
CA HIS A 374 -5.40 6.62 1.31
C HIS A 374 -5.18 7.50 2.56
N LEU A 375 -6.07 8.47 2.80
CA LEU A 375 -5.98 9.37 3.96
C LEU A 375 -6.19 8.65 5.28
N THR A 376 -7.10 7.68 5.35
CA THR A 376 -7.34 6.82 6.51
C THR A 376 -6.04 6.16 6.96
N LEU A 377 -5.33 5.50 6.04
CA LEU A 377 -4.06 4.85 6.40
C LEU A 377 -3.01 5.85 6.90
N ILE A 378 -2.94 7.06 6.33
CA ILE A 378 -2.06 8.13 6.86
C ILE A 378 -2.48 8.47 8.29
N ARG A 379 -3.76 8.75 8.53
CA ARG A 379 -4.30 9.16 9.84
C ARG A 379 -4.06 8.12 10.94
N HIS A 380 -4.21 6.84 10.62
CA HIS A 380 -3.90 5.76 11.55
C HIS A 380 -2.40 5.51 11.73
N GLY A 381 -1.53 6.21 11.00
CA GLY A 381 -0.10 6.24 11.28
C GLY A 381 0.78 5.57 10.23
N SER A 382 0.31 5.40 8.99
CA SER A 382 1.19 5.02 7.89
C SER A 382 2.31 6.06 7.71
N VAL A 383 3.56 5.62 7.57
CA VAL A 383 4.71 6.52 7.36
C VAL A 383 5.08 6.68 5.89
N TYR A 384 4.74 5.70 5.06
CA TYR A 384 4.90 5.76 3.61
C TYR A 384 3.88 4.83 2.95
N GLN A 385 3.52 5.14 1.70
CA GLN A 385 2.61 4.34 0.89
C GLN A 385 3.12 4.20 -0.54
N VAL A 386 3.23 2.98 -1.05
CA VAL A 386 3.41 2.70 -2.48
C VAL A 386 2.08 2.13 -2.98
N ILE A 387 1.31 2.96 -3.68
CA ILE A 387 -0.08 2.66 -4.02
C ILE A 387 -0.44 3.21 -5.39
N ASP A 388 -1.42 2.59 -6.03
CA ASP A 388 -1.79 2.92 -7.40
C ASP A 388 -2.95 3.92 -7.47
N PRO A 389 -2.78 5.04 -8.19
CA PRO A 389 -3.90 5.91 -8.55
C PRO A 389 -4.74 5.43 -9.76
N TRP A 390 -4.25 4.51 -10.59
CA TRP A 390 -4.89 4.01 -11.82
C TRP A 390 -5.13 2.49 -11.79
N GLU A 391 -5.41 1.90 -12.95
CA GLU A 391 -5.29 0.46 -13.15
C GLU A 391 -3.82 0.11 -13.41
N THR A 392 -3.36 -0.97 -12.78
CA THR A 392 -2.02 -1.52 -12.93
C THR A 392 -2.09 -2.90 -13.57
N SER A 393 -1.05 -3.27 -14.32
CA SER A 393 -0.98 -4.59 -14.94
C SER A 393 -0.55 -5.66 -13.92
N TRP A 394 -0.72 -6.93 -14.29
CA TRP A 394 -0.22 -8.06 -13.50
C TRP A 394 1.31 -8.06 -13.35
N TYR A 395 2.03 -7.39 -14.25
CA TYR A 395 3.49 -7.37 -14.22
C TYR A 395 4.06 -6.54 -13.08
N ALA A 396 3.26 -5.65 -12.47
CA ALA A 396 3.61 -4.96 -11.24
C ALA A 396 4.00 -5.90 -10.09
N ALA A 397 3.56 -7.16 -10.12
CA ALA A 397 4.04 -8.21 -9.22
C ALA A 397 5.58 -8.23 -9.16
N PHE A 398 6.25 -8.12 -10.32
CA PHE A 398 7.71 -8.07 -10.36
C PHE A 398 8.27 -6.77 -9.73
N ALA A 399 7.60 -5.63 -9.91
CA ALA A 399 7.99 -4.40 -9.23
C ALA A 399 7.85 -4.55 -7.71
N THR A 400 6.73 -5.08 -7.20
CA THR A 400 6.52 -5.31 -5.77
C THR A 400 7.57 -6.25 -5.16
N GLU A 401 7.94 -7.31 -5.88
CA GLU A 401 9.03 -8.22 -5.49
C GLU A 401 10.39 -7.53 -5.46
N MET A 402 10.69 -6.73 -6.48
CA MET A 402 11.95 -5.98 -6.55
C MET A 402 12.01 -4.86 -5.50
N PHE A 403 10.87 -4.29 -5.12
CA PHE A 403 10.77 -3.37 -4.00
C PHE A 403 11.15 -4.06 -2.69
N ALA A 404 10.58 -5.24 -2.40
CA ALA A 404 10.95 -6.04 -1.23
C ALA A 404 12.44 -6.44 -1.23
N ARG A 405 12.97 -6.81 -2.40
CA ARG A 405 14.40 -7.11 -2.60
C ARG A 405 15.28 -5.91 -2.29
N ASP A 406 14.92 -4.73 -2.78
CA ASP A 406 15.72 -3.52 -2.61
C ASP A 406 15.69 -3.02 -1.16
N LEU A 407 14.56 -3.17 -0.46
CA LEU A 407 14.48 -2.97 0.99
C LEU A 407 15.40 -3.93 1.74
N ALA A 408 15.44 -5.20 1.34
CA ALA A 408 16.33 -6.20 1.92
C ALA A 408 17.82 -6.00 1.55
N LEU A 409 18.13 -5.11 0.59
CA LEU A 409 19.48 -4.60 0.33
C LEU A 409 19.80 -3.33 1.14
N GLY A 410 18.88 -2.89 1.99
CA GLY A 410 19.04 -1.75 2.88
C GLY A 410 18.87 -0.40 2.19
N LYS A 411 18.28 -0.35 1.00
CA LYS A 411 18.00 0.90 0.29
C LYS A 411 16.90 1.70 0.99
N THR A 412 16.87 3.01 0.74
CA THR A 412 15.73 3.85 1.11
C THR A 412 14.46 3.40 0.38
N VAL A 413 13.30 3.77 0.89
CA VAL A 413 12.01 3.44 0.29
C VAL A 413 11.88 4.10 -1.10
N GLY A 414 12.36 5.34 -1.26
CA GLY A 414 12.36 6.01 -2.56
C GLY A 414 13.30 5.36 -3.58
N GLU A 415 14.47 4.87 -3.15
CA GLU A 415 15.35 4.05 -4.01
C GLU A 415 14.69 2.74 -4.42
N ALA A 416 14.12 2.01 -3.46
CA ALA A 416 13.46 0.74 -3.70
C ALA A 416 12.30 0.91 -4.68
N PHE A 417 11.44 1.90 -4.46
CA PHE A 417 10.34 2.24 -5.37
C PHE A 417 10.88 2.58 -6.76
N THR A 418 11.83 3.51 -6.86
CA THR A 418 12.35 3.99 -8.15
C THR A 418 12.98 2.86 -8.96
N ASN A 419 13.78 2.00 -8.34
CA ASN A 419 14.41 0.90 -9.05
C ASN A 419 13.38 -0.16 -9.46
N SER A 420 12.43 -0.47 -8.57
CA SER A 420 11.42 -1.49 -8.82
C SER A 420 10.52 -1.18 -10.01
N ILE A 421 9.96 0.03 -10.06
CA ILE A 421 9.01 0.42 -11.11
C ILE A 421 9.70 0.64 -12.46
N LEU A 422 11.01 0.88 -12.49
CA LEU A 422 11.79 0.88 -13.73
C LEU A 422 11.99 -0.53 -14.31
N HIS A 423 11.72 -1.59 -13.55
CA HIS A 423 11.66 -2.91 -14.17
C HIS A 423 10.38 -3.06 -15.00
N THR A 424 9.24 -2.49 -14.59
CA THR A 424 7.96 -2.80 -15.23
C THR A 424 7.37 -1.64 -16.04
N GLY A 425 7.83 -0.40 -15.85
CA GLY A 425 7.23 0.77 -16.46
C GLY A 425 8.17 1.66 -17.27
N VAL A 426 7.57 2.72 -17.84
CA VAL A 426 8.28 3.75 -18.62
C VAL A 426 9.16 4.61 -17.70
N GLY A 427 10.40 4.84 -18.11
CA GLY A 427 11.29 5.84 -17.52
C GLY A 427 11.32 7.09 -18.39
N PHE A 428 10.37 8.01 -18.14
CA PHE A 428 10.03 9.09 -19.07
C PHE A 428 11.26 9.90 -19.49
N ILE A 429 12.10 10.34 -18.55
CA ILE A 429 13.31 11.11 -18.85
C ILE A 429 14.62 10.32 -18.77
N THR A 430 14.55 9.00 -18.56
CA THR A 430 15.73 8.11 -18.55
C THR A 430 16.00 7.46 -19.91
N LYS A 431 15.24 7.83 -20.96
CA LYS A 431 15.24 7.20 -22.29
C LYS A 431 14.82 5.72 -22.28
N GLN A 432 14.26 5.24 -21.17
CA GLN A 432 13.71 3.89 -21.08
C GLN A 432 12.26 3.92 -21.56
N TRP A 433 12.02 3.34 -22.73
CA TRP A 433 10.68 3.10 -23.25
C TRP A 433 10.15 1.76 -22.77
N TRP A 434 8.84 1.70 -22.53
CA TRP A 434 8.13 0.44 -22.30
C TRP A 434 6.74 0.46 -22.91
N TRP A 435 6.25 -0.72 -23.31
CA TRP A 435 4.94 -0.85 -23.95
C TRP A 435 3.80 -0.83 -22.92
N ASP A 436 4.07 -1.28 -21.70
CA ASP A 436 3.08 -1.24 -20.63
C ASP A 436 3.03 0.15 -20.01
N ILE A 437 1.99 0.88 -20.39
CA ILE A 437 1.70 2.22 -19.89
C ILE A 437 0.79 2.22 -18.67
N LYS A 438 0.34 1.06 -18.19
CA LYS A 438 -0.49 0.91 -16.99
C LYS A 438 0.36 0.87 -15.72
N GLU A 439 1.66 0.58 -15.85
CA GLU A 439 2.64 0.52 -14.75
C GLU A 439 3.01 1.90 -14.17
N ASN A 440 2.05 2.46 -13.42
CA ASN A 440 2.08 3.83 -12.90
C ASN A 440 1.87 3.92 -11.37
N LEU A 441 2.25 2.87 -10.63
CA LEU A 441 2.40 2.93 -9.17
C LEU A 441 3.15 4.19 -8.76
N CYS A 442 2.67 4.84 -7.69
CA CYS A 442 3.24 6.07 -7.18
C CYS A 442 3.70 5.88 -5.73
N TYR A 443 4.76 6.61 -5.38
CA TYR A 443 5.27 6.66 -4.02
C TYR A 443 4.77 7.92 -3.30
N PHE A 444 4.18 7.72 -2.13
CA PHE A 444 3.73 8.76 -1.22
C PHE A 444 4.50 8.63 0.10
N GLY A 445 5.29 9.65 0.42
CA GLY A 445 6.22 9.65 1.54
C GLY A 445 7.53 10.35 1.19
N ASP A 446 8.43 10.37 2.15
CA ASP A 446 9.78 10.92 2.01
C ASP A 446 10.68 9.94 1.23
N PRO A 447 11.24 10.31 0.07
CA PRO A 447 12.10 9.43 -0.73
C PRO A 447 13.33 8.91 0.02
N ASP A 448 13.83 9.67 1.00
CA ASP A 448 15.03 9.32 1.75
C ASP A 448 14.71 8.52 3.02
N LEU A 449 13.44 8.25 3.29
CA LEU A 449 13.04 7.40 4.40
C LEU A 449 13.64 6.00 4.25
N ARG A 450 14.30 5.52 5.30
CA ARG A 450 14.80 4.15 5.40
C ARG A 450 13.92 3.35 6.33
N MET A 451 13.29 2.29 5.83
CA MET A 451 12.48 1.40 6.68
C MET A 451 13.40 0.68 7.67
N TRP A 452 13.03 0.68 8.95
CA TRP A 452 13.80 -0.02 9.98
C TRP A 452 13.75 -1.53 9.73
N SER A 453 14.91 -2.19 9.73
CA SER A 453 15.01 -3.65 9.64
C SER A 453 16.03 -4.20 10.63
N PRO A 454 15.92 -5.46 11.06
CA PRO A 454 16.95 -6.08 11.91
C PRO A 454 18.36 -6.04 11.30
N THR A 455 18.50 -6.23 9.98
CA THR A 455 19.79 -6.19 9.29
C THR A 455 20.36 -4.78 9.13
N TYR A 456 19.52 -3.79 8.87
CA TYR A 456 19.89 -2.39 8.63
C TYR A 456 19.28 -1.48 9.70
N ASN A 457 19.42 -1.88 10.96
CA ASN A 457 18.91 -1.13 12.10
C ASN A 457 19.80 0.08 12.42
N TRP A 458 19.29 0.93 13.29
CA TRP A 458 20.05 1.95 13.99
C TRP A 458 19.68 1.89 15.47
N GLU A 459 20.52 2.45 16.32
CA GLU A 459 20.20 2.54 17.76
C GLU A 459 19.02 3.49 17.95
N LYS A 460 18.13 3.15 18.89
CA LYS A 460 17.08 4.06 19.33
C LYS A 460 17.77 5.36 19.73
N PRO A 461 17.47 6.49 19.05
CA PRO A 461 18.07 7.76 19.44
C PRO A 461 17.81 7.96 20.93
N GLU A 462 18.86 8.27 21.70
CA GLU A 462 18.64 8.86 23.01
C GLU A 462 17.66 10.00 22.76
N SER A 463 16.48 9.92 23.37
CA SER A 463 15.44 10.94 23.23
C SER A 463 16.15 12.27 23.21
N MET A 464 15.97 13.09 22.16
CA MET A 464 16.51 14.46 22.18
C MET A 464 16.22 14.98 23.57
N ALA A 465 17.28 15.20 24.35
CA ALA A 465 17.22 15.17 25.80
C ALA A 465 15.99 15.95 26.28
N LYS A 466 15.27 15.44 27.28
CA LYS A 466 14.17 16.17 27.95
C LYS A 466 14.55 17.65 28.00
N GLY A 467 13.85 18.48 27.22
CA GLY A 467 14.34 19.82 26.95
C GLY A 467 13.49 20.56 25.94
N MET A 468 13.52 21.88 26.09
CA MET A 468 12.88 22.83 25.18
C MET A 468 13.86 23.16 24.05
N VAL A 469 13.44 22.97 22.81
CA VAL A 469 14.12 23.57 21.65
C VAL A 469 13.40 24.88 21.38
N ASP A 470 14.03 26.00 21.71
CA ASP A 470 13.48 27.35 21.49
C ASP A 470 12.06 27.56 22.09
N GLY A 471 11.81 26.94 23.24
CA GLY A 471 10.50 27.01 23.92
C GLY A 471 9.49 25.93 23.49
N HIS A 472 9.86 25.00 22.61
CA HIS A 472 9.01 23.89 22.17
C HIS A 472 9.48 22.55 22.73
N ALA A 473 8.55 21.73 23.23
CA ALA A 473 8.79 20.38 23.72
C ALA A 473 8.21 19.35 22.71
N PRO A 474 9.01 18.81 21.76
CA PRO A 474 8.50 18.00 20.65
C PRO A 474 7.94 16.64 21.08
N PHE A 475 8.28 16.19 22.30
CA PHE A 475 7.96 14.85 22.80
C PHE A 475 7.21 14.88 24.15
N GLY A 476 6.53 16.01 24.42
CA GLY A 476 5.78 16.25 25.66
C GLY A 476 6.61 17.03 26.68
N ALA A 477 6.06 18.14 27.19
CA ALA A 477 6.71 18.91 28.24
C ALA A 477 6.61 18.15 29.57
N THR A 478 7.73 17.98 30.27
CA THR A 478 7.75 17.41 31.63
C THR A 478 7.40 18.45 32.70
N GLU A 479 7.49 19.73 32.34
CA GLU A 479 7.14 20.87 33.17
C GLU A 479 6.46 21.91 32.29
N TYR A 480 5.32 22.42 32.74
CA TYR A 480 4.63 23.52 32.08
C TYR A 480 4.68 24.77 32.98
N PRO A 481 5.76 25.57 32.91
CA PRO A 481 5.93 26.73 33.79
C PRO A 481 4.81 27.78 33.66
N HIS A 482 3.99 27.69 32.62
CA HIS A 482 2.82 28.53 32.36
C HIS A 482 1.52 27.74 32.13
N GLU A 483 1.47 26.44 32.44
CA GLU A 483 0.19 25.72 32.41
C GLU A 483 -0.74 26.34 33.44
N ALA A 484 -1.88 26.78 32.93
CA ALA A 484 -3.01 27.24 33.70
C ALA A 484 -3.41 26.18 34.74
N LYS A 485 -2.94 26.31 35.98
CA LYS A 485 -3.40 25.44 37.07
C LYS A 485 -4.91 25.62 37.19
N LYS A 486 -5.64 24.51 37.12
CA LYS A 486 -7.10 24.44 37.23
C LYS A 486 -7.53 25.21 38.51
N GLY A 487 -8.06 26.42 38.34
CA GLY A 487 -8.45 27.31 39.44
C GLY A 487 -8.06 28.77 39.26
N GLU A 488 -6.93 29.08 38.62
CA GLU A 488 -6.42 30.48 38.59
C GLU A 488 -7.20 31.40 37.64
N TYR A 489 -7.70 30.89 36.51
CA TYR A 489 -8.53 31.66 35.58
C TYR A 489 -9.94 31.92 36.10
N SER A 490 -10.41 31.16 37.10
CA SER A 490 -11.77 31.32 37.61
C SER A 490 -11.99 32.69 38.25
N LEU A 491 -10.99 33.22 38.98
CA LEU A 491 -11.07 34.52 39.67
C LEU A 491 -10.98 35.70 38.70
N TYR A 492 -10.11 35.62 37.69
CA TYR A 492 -10.01 36.67 36.67
C TYR A 492 -11.25 36.73 35.78
N VAL A 493 -11.79 35.57 35.39
CA VAL A 493 -13.05 35.49 34.63
C VAL A 493 -14.23 35.99 35.48
N LEU A 494 -14.34 35.58 36.76
CA LEU A 494 -15.39 36.10 37.65
C LEU A 494 -15.28 37.61 37.84
N GLY A 495 -14.06 38.12 38.09
CA GLY A 495 -13.80 39.54 38.26
C GLY A 495 -14.16 40.35 37.01
N THR A 496 -13.80 39.85 35.83
CA THR A 496 -14.13 40.50 34.56
C THR A 496 -15.63 40.51 34.30
N ILE A 497 -16.34 39.41 34.60
CA ILE A 497 -17.80 39.32 34.51
C ILE A 497 -18.47 40.31 35.45
N ILE A 498 -18.02 40.41 36.71
CA ILE A 498 -18.56 41.36 37.70
C ILE A 498 -18.36 42.80 37.24
N ILE A 499 -17.18 43.14 36.73
CA ILE A 499 -16.89 44.48 36.20
C ILE A 499 -17.79 44.80 35.01
N LEU A 500 -17.96 43.86 34.06
CA LEU A 500 -18.84 44.04 32.91
C LEU A 500 -20.30 44.24 33.33
N PHE A 501 -20.80 43.48 34.32
CA PHE A 501 -22.14 43.67 34.86
C PHE A 501 -22.29 45.00 35.62
N ALA A 502 -21.28 45.45 36.35
CA ALA A 502 -21.29 46.73 37.05
C ALA A 502 -21.28 47.92 36.06
N VAL A 503 -20.47 47.84 34.99
CA VAL A 503 -20.42 48.84 33.92
C VAL A 503 -21.73 48.86 33.13
N ALA A 504 -22.26 47.69 32.77
CA ALA A 504 -23.56 47.58 32.10
C ALA A 504 -24.69 48.13 33.00
N GLY A 505 -24.73 47.73 34.26
CA GLY A 505 -25.70 48.23 35.25
C GLY A 505 -25.62 49.73 35.46
N GLY A 506 -24.41 50.28 35.54
CA GLY A 506 -24.15 51.72 35.61
C GLY A 506 -24.61 52.45 34.34
N TYR A 507 -24.29 51.90 33.16
CA TYR A 507 -24.72 52.45 31.87
C TYR A 507 -26.25 52.46 31.74
N PHE A 508 -26.91 51.35 32.05
CA PHE A 508 -28.38 51.24 32.02
C PHE A 508 -29.03 52.13 33.09
N GLY A 509 -28.44 52.26 34.28
CA GLY A 509 -28.90 53.18 35.32
C GLY A 509 -28.83 54.65 34.88
N ILE A 510 -27.73 55.07 34.24
CA ILE A 510 -27.57 56.42 33.68
C ILE A 510 -28.58 56.65 32.55
N LYS A 511 -28.77 55.67 31.67
CA LYS A 511 -29.73 55.75 30.55
C LYS A 511 -31.18 55.82 31.05
N TYR A 512 -31.53 55.05 32.07
CA TYR A 512 -32.83 55.09 32.73
C TYR A 512 -33.10 56.42 33.45
N LYS A 513 -32.09 56.98 34.14
CA LYS A 513 -32.18 58.29 34.79
C LYS A 513 -32.39 59.41 33.77
N LYS A 514 -31.65 59.38 32.65
CA LYS A 514 -31.85 60.31 31.51
C LYS A 514 -33.23 60.17 30.87
N TRP A 515 -33.72 58.94 30.69
CA TRP A 515 -35.07 58.68 30.17
C TRP A 515 -36.17 59.20 31.11
N ARG A 516 -36.04 58.99 32.42
CA ARG A 516 -36.97 59.55 33.43
C ARG A 516 -36.96 61.07 33.47
N ILE A 517 -35.81 61.71 33.34
CA ILE A 517 -35.70 63.18 33.29
C ILE A 517 -36.33 63.73 32.00
N TRP A 518 -36.15 63.04 30.87
CA TRP A 518 -36.78 63.42 29.61
C TRP A 518 -38.32 63.31 29.68
N LYS A 519 -38.84 62.21 30.23
CA LYS A 519 -40.29 61.95 30.43
C LYS A 519 -40.96 62.80 31.52
N ALA A 520 -40.19 63.56 32.30
CA ALA A 520 -40.71 64.52 33.27
C ALA A 520 -40.71 65.96 32.72
N LYS A 521 -40.06 66.19 31.57
CA LYS A 521 -39.96 67.50 30.88
C LYS A 521 -40.79 67.59 29.60
N HIS A 522 -41.34 66.46 29.15
CA HIS A 522 -42.29 66.28 28.05
C HIS A 522 -43.38 65.34 28.57
#